data_AF-A0AB36P7C3-F1
#
_entry.id   AF-A0AB36P7C3-F1
#
_cell.length_a   1.000
_cell.length_b   1.000
_cell.length_c   1.000
_cell.angle_alpha   90.00
_cell.angle_beta   90.00
_cell.angle_gamma   90.00
#
_symmetry.space_group_name_H-M   'P 1'
#
loop_
_entity.id
_entity.type
_entity.pdbx_description
1 polymer ?
#
loop_
_entity_poly.entity_id
_entity_poly.type
_entity_poly.pdbx_seq_one_letter_code
_entity_poly.pdbx_strand_id
1 'polypeptide(L)'
;MKETESSYNKKFNSDYKSNNQQTSFDQPDWKTGVFKFDTLHLNNADFSISRNANVEGNISANKSAITIGDKNAYIDNLAGKNITNNGFDFKQTISTNLSIGETKFTGGITAHNSQIAIGDQAVVTLNGATFLNNTPISIDKGAKVIAQNSMFTTKGIDISGELTMMGIPEQNSKTVTPGLHYAADGFRLSGGNANFIARNMASVTGNIYADDAATITLGQPETETPTISSAYQAWAETLLYGFDTAYRGAITAPKATVSMNNAIWHLNSQSSINRLETKDSMVRFTGDNGKFTTLTVDNLTIDDSAFVLRANLAQADQ
;
A
#
# COMPACT_ATOMS: atom_id res chain seq x y z
N MET A 1 -29.92 -18.30 -31.94
CA MET A 1 -29.33 -17.03 -31.44
C MET A 1 -27.82 -17.17 -31.23
N LYS A 2 -27.32 -17.99 -30.29
CA LYS A 2 -25.87 -18.13 -30.05
C LYS A 2 -25.03 -18.39 -31.31
N GLU A 3 -25.44 -19.33 -32.16
CA GLU A 3 -24.72 -19.64 -33.41
C GLU A 3 -24.78 -18.50 -34.43
N THR A 4 -25.93 -17.81 -34.50
CA THR A 4 -26.18 -16.70 -35.41
C THR A 4 -25.36 -15.45 -35.05
N GLU A 5 -25.09 -15.24 -33.77
CA GLU A 5 -24.38 -14.06 -33.25
C GLU A 5 -22.89 -14.32 -32.95
N SER A 6 -22.41 -15.55 -33.09
CA SER A 6 -21.07 -15.96 -32.65
C SER A 6 -19.93 -15.17 -33.30
N SER A 7 -20.04 -14.84 -34.59
CA SER A 7 -19.01 -14.06 -35.29
C SER A 7 -18.85 -12.65 -34.71
N TYR A 8 -19.96 -11.99 -34.39
CA TYR A 8 -19.98 -10.68 -33.75
C TYR A 8 -19.50 -10.76 -32.30
N ASN A 9 -19.97 -11.76 -31.54
CA ASN A 9 -19.58 -11.89 -30.14
C ASN A 9 -18.08 -12.18 -29.97
N LYS A 10 -17.47 -12.99 -30.85
CA LYS A 10 -16.01 -13.17 -30.86
C LYS A 10 -15.26 -11.88 -31.18
N LYS A 11 -15.75 -11.10 -32.15
CA LYS A 11 -15.11 -9.83 -32.55
C LYS A 11 -15.09 -8.80 -31.41
N PHE A 12 -16.13 -8.77 -30.58
CA PHE A 12 -16.30 -7.78 -29.53
C PHE A 12 -16.13 -8.33 -28.10
N ASN A 13 -15.67 -9.59 -27.97
CA ASN A 13 -15.59 -10.30 -26.69
C ASN A 13 -16.90 -10.24 -25.86
N SER A 14 -18.04 -10.47 -26.53
CA SER A 14 -19.38 -10.29 -25.97
C SER A 14 -20.23 -11.55 -25.93
N ASP A 15 -19.60 -12.72 -25.85
CA ASP A 15 -20.31 -14.02 -25.79
C ASP A 15 -21.32 -14.09 -24.64
N TYR A 16 -21.06 -13.34 -23.56
CA TYR A 16 -21.98 -13.21 -22.42
C TYR A 16 -23.36 -12.66 -22.79
N LYS A 17 -23.52 -11.94 -23.90
CA LYS A 17 -24.81 -11.38 -24.33
C LYS A 17 -25.80 -12.40 -24.87
N SER A 18 -25.33 -13.58 -25.31
CA SER A 18 -26.16 -14.60 -25.98
C SER A 18 -25.95 -16.03 -25.44
N ASN A 19 -25.33 -16.15 -24.26
CA ASN A 19 -25.02 -17.43 -23.62
C ASN A 19 -26.19 -18.05 -22.84
N ASN A 20 -27.36 -17.40 -22.85
CA ASN A 20 -28.57 -17.81 -22.11
C ASN A 20 -28.37 -17.93 -20.59
N GLN A 21 -27.46 -17.14 -20.02
CA GLN A 21 -27.28 -16.98 -18.57
C GLN A 21 -27.85 -15.64 -18.09
N GLN A 22 -28.28 -15.54 -16.84
CA GLN A 22 -28.72 -14.26 -16.25
C GLN A 22 -27.56 -13.28 -16.08
N THR A 23 -26.38 -13.81 -15.76
CA THR A 23 -25.15 -13.06 -15.54
C THR A 23 -23.95 -13.86 -16.04
N SER A 24 -22.81 -13.21 -16.23
CA SER A 24 -21.53 -13.82 -16.64
C SER A 24 -20.36 -13.14 -15.94
N PHE A 25 -19.28 -13.88 -15.70
CA PHE A 25 -18.05 -13.34 -15.11
C PHE A 25 -17.33 -12.32 -16.00
N ASP A 26 -17.45 -12.48 -17.31
CA ASP A 26 -16.80 -11.62 -18.30
C ASP A 26 -17.60 -10.35 -18.63
N GLN A 27 -18.80 -10.21 -18.08
CA GLN A 27 -19.63 -9.04 -18.36
C GLN A 27 -19.03 -7.79 -17.68
N PRO A 28 -19.04 -6.62 -18.33
CA PRO A 28 -18.46 -5.40 -17.77
C PRO A 28 -19.39 -4.69 -16.77
N ASP A 29 -20.70 -4.96 -16.85
CA ASP A 29 -21.78 -4.26 -16.15
C ASP A 29 -22.02 -4.83 -14.74
N TRP A 30 -21.05 -4.62 -13.84
CA TRP A 30 -21.18 -4.96 -12.43
C TRP A 30 -21.75 -3.78 -11.63
N LYS A 31 -22.61 -4.08 -10.65
CA LYS A 31 -23.09 -3.09 -9.67
C LYS A 31 -22.14 -3.04 -8.48
N THR A 32 -21.73 -1.84 -8.08
CA THR A 32 -20.88 -1.68 -6.90
C THR A 32 -21.66 -1.96 -5.62
N GLY A 33 -21.19 -2.91 -4.82
CA GLY A 33 -21.69 -3.15 -3.47
C GLY A 33 -21.04 -2.19 -2.47
N VAL A 34 -21.82 -1.51 -1.65
CA VAL A 34 -21.32 -0.63 -0.59
C VAL A 34 -21.53 -1.32 0.76
N PHE A 35 -20.44 -1.54 1.49
CA PHE A 35 -20.43 -2.21 2.78
C PHE A 35 -19.86 -1.27 3.82
N LYS A 36 -20.67 -0.87 4.80
CA LYS A 36 -20.24 0.01 5.88
C LYS A 36 -20.46 -0.64 7.23
N PHE A 37 -19.45 -0.60 8.09
CA PHE A 37 -19.52 -1.12 9.45
C PHE A 37 -18.50 -0.39 10.33
N ASP A 38 -18.74 -0.38 11.65
CA ASP A 38 -17.76 0.20 12.58
C ASP A 38 -16.50 -0.66 12.66
N THR A 39 -16.67 -1.95 12.98
CA THR A 39 -15.56 -2.93 13.04
C THR A 39 -16.05 -4.33 12.68
N LEU A 40 -15.33 -4.98 11.76
CA LEU A 40 -15.48 -6.39 11.43
C LEU A 40 -14.47 -7.21 12.25
N HIS A 41 -14.98 -8.14 13.07
CA HIS A 41 -14.16 -9.04 13.87
C HIS A 41 -13.98 -10.39 13.17
N LEU A 42 -12.72 -10.79 12.94
CA LEU A 42 -12.34 -12.05 12.30
C LEU A 42 -11.52 -12.89 13.29
N ASN A 43 -11.94 -14.14 13.51
CA ASN A 43 -11.22 -15.09 14.34
C ASN A 43 -11.19 -16.45 13.66
N ASN A 44 -10.00 -16.87 13.22
CA ASN A 44 -9.82 -18.10 12.45
C ASN A 44 -10.74 -18.16 11.22
N ALA A 45 -10.78 -17.07 10.46
CA ALA A 45 -11.67 -16.90 9.32
C ALA A 45 -10.91 -16.38 8.09
N ASP A 46 -11.46 -16.67 6.91
CA ASP A 46 -11.02 -16.09 5.66
C ASP A 46 -12.03 -15.01 5.25
N PHE A 47 -11.52 -13.81 4.96
CA PHE A 47 -12.31 -12.67 4.52
C PHE A 47 -11.78 -12.14 3.20
N SER A 48 -12.66 -12.09 2.19
CA SER A 48 -12.33 -11.61 0.85
C SER A 48 -13.19 -10.43 0.45
N ILE A 49 -12.55 -9.42 -0.16
CA ILE A 49 -13.20 -8.31 -0.86
C ILE A 49 -12.86 -8.47 -2.35
N SER A 50 -13.82 -8.91 -3.16
CA SER A 50 -13.65 -9.10 -4.60
C SER A 50 -14.00 -7.84 -5.40
N ARG A 51 -14.02 -7.95 -6.74
CA ARG A 51 -14.36 -6.86 -7.67
C ARG A 51 -15.62 -6.09 -7.29
N ASN A 52 -15.64 -4.80 -7.62
CA ASN A 52 -16.80 -3.92 -7.50
C ASN A 52 -17.37 -3.82 -6.07
N ALA A 53 -16.53 -3.93 -5.04
CA ALA A 53 -16.92 -3.61 -3.67
C ALA A 53 -16.33 -2.27 -3.22
N ASN A 54 -17.08 -1.56 -2.38
CA ASN A 54 -16.62 -0.39 -1.65
C ASN A 54 -16.87 -0.64 -0.16
N VAL A 55 -15.81 -1.05 0.53
CA VAL A 55 -15.85 -1.44 1.95
C VAL A 55 -15.27 -0.31 2.80
N GLU A 56 -16.05 0.14 3.78
CA GLU A 56 -15.68 1.19 4.72
C GLU A 56 -15.89 0.70 6.16
N GLY A 57 -14.82 0.63 6.94
CA GLY A 57 -14.87 0.16 8.32
C GLY A 57 -13.56 -0.45 8.78
N ASN A 58 -13.40 -0.62 10.09
CA ASN A 58 -12.18 -1.20 10.66
C ASN A 58 -12.21 -2.72 10.64
N ILE A 59 -11.05 -3.35 10.56
CA ILE A 59 -10.91 -4.81 10.68
C ILE A 59 -10.11 -5.13 11.95
N SER A 60 -10.63 -6.05 12.75
CA SER A 60 -9.94 -6.66 13.88
C SER A 60 -9.80 -8.16 13.62
N ALA A 61 -8.58 -8.63 13.38
CA ALA A 61 -8.31 -9.98 12.92
C ALA A 61 -7.38 -10.75 13.86
N ASN A 62 -7.70 -12.03 14.09
CA ASN A 62 -6.87 -12.97 14.82
C ASN A 62 -6.82 -14.30 14.06
N LYS A 63 -5.62 -14.81 13.76
CA LYS A 63 -5.43 -16.07 13.02
C LYS A 63 -6.25 -16.15 11.73
N SER A 64 -6.40 -15.05 11.03
CA SER A 64 -7.32 -14.93 9.89
C SER A 64 -6.57 -14.59 8.60
N ALA A 65 -7.17 -14.89 7.46
CA ALA A 65 -6.67 -14.46 6.15
C ALA A 65 -7.57 -13.34 5.61
N ILE A 66 -6.97 -12.23 5.19
CA ILE A 66 -7.66 -11.10 4.58
C ILE A 66 -7.15 -10.94 3.15
N THR A 67 -8.04 -11.01 2.17
CA THR A 67 -7.73 -10.76 0.76
C THR A 67 -8.54 -9.58 0.26
N ILE A 68 -7.89 -8.49 -0.13
CA ILE A 68 -8.54 -7.32 -0.73
C ILE A 68 -8.16 -7.29 -2.20
N GLY A 69 -9.12 -7.31 -3.11
CA GLY A 69 -8.86 -7.56 -4.54
C GLY A 69 -8.77 -9.06 -4.85
N ASP A 70 -9.62 -9.88 -4.20
CA ASP A 70 -9.73 -11.30 -4.54
C ASP A 70 -10.18 -11.45 -6.00
N LYS A 71 -9.46 -12.30 -6.75
CA LYS A 71 -9.70 -12.54 -8.18
C LYS A 71 -10.95 -13.39 -8.40
N ASN A 72 -11.37 -14.16 -7.40
CA ASN A 72 -12.58 -14.96 -7.48
C ASN A 72 -13.79 -14.09 -7.23
N ALA A 73 -14.75 -14.13 -8.16
CA ALA A 73 -16.08 -13.59 -7.97
C ALA A 73 -17.10 -14.73 -7.94
N TYR A 74 -18.26 -14.44 -7.37
CA TYR A 74 -19.38 -15.37 -7.30
C TYR A 74 -20.58 -14.75 -8.01
N ILE A 75 -21.26 -15.53 -8.83
CA ILE A 75 -22.54 -15.17 -9.43
C ILE A 75 -23.58 -16.23 -9.06
N ASP A 76 -24.82 -15.78 -8.90
CA ASP A 76 -25.97 -16.67 -8.79
C ASP A 76 -26.63 -16.79 -10.16
N ASN A 77 -26.63 -18.00 -10.72
CA ASN A 77 -27.23 -18.29 -12.03
C ASN A 77 -28.75 -18.08 -12.02
N LEU A 78 -29.36 -17.99 -10.84
CA LEU A 78 -30.77 -17.71 -10.62
C LEU A 78 -31.03 -16.31 -10.06
N ALA A 79 -30.04 -15.41 -10.08
CA ALA A 79 -30.18 -14.05 -9.60
C ALA A 79 -31.46 -13.38 -10.16
N GLY A 80 -32.28 -12.83 -9.27
CA GLY A 80 -33.56 -12.21 -9.62
C GLY A 80 -34.72 -13.20 -9.82
N LYS A 81 -34.48 -14.51 -9.71
CA LYS A 81 -35.46 -15.60 -9.83
C LYS A 81 -35.31 -16.65 -8.72
N ASN A 82 -34.82 -16.22 -7.56
CA ASN A 82 -34.50 -17.10 -6.45
C ASN A 82 -35.72 -17.69 -5.74
N ILE A 83 -36.84 -16.96 -5.73
CA ILE A 83 -38.08 -17.42 -5.11
C ILE A 83 -38.88 -18.21 -6.14
N THR A 84 -39.30 -19.42 -5.76
CA THR A 84 -39.96 -20.38 -6.64
C THR A 84 -41.33 -20.81 -6.09
N ASN A 85 -42.08 -21.55 -6.90
CA ASN A 85 -43.43 -22.02 -6.60
C ASN A 85 -44.36 -20.87 -6.15
N ASN A 86 -45.07 -21.05 -5.04
CA ASN A 86 -46.05 -20.09 -4.53
C ASN A 86 -45.43 -18.95 -3.68
N GLY A 87 -44.12 -18.72 -3.78
CA GLY A 87 -43.46 -17.64 -3.06
C GLY A 87 -42.75 -18.04 -1.76
N PHE A 88 -42.71 -19.34 -1.44
CA PHE A 88 -42.21 -19.84 -0.15
C PHE A 88 -40.96 -20.73 -0.27
N ASP A 89 -40.54 -21.04 -1.50
CA ASP A 89 -39.37 -21.87 -1.75
C ASP A 89 -38.23 -21.03 -2.30
N PHE A 90 -37.02 -21.23 -1.78
CA PHE A 90 -35.81 -20.55 -2.22
C PHE A 90 -34.90 -21.51 -2.99
N LYS A 91 -34.40 -21.05 -4.14
CA LYS A 91 -33.39 -21.75 -4.93
C LYS A 91 -32.26 -20.80 -5.28
N GLN A 92 -31.03 -21.30 -5.19
CA GLN A 92 -29.82 -20.60 -5.55
C GLN A 92 -28.87 -21.55 -6.25
N THR A 93 -28.11 -21.06 -7.22
CA THR A 93 -27.10 -21.86 -7.91
C THR A 93 -25.87 -20.99 -8.14
N ILE A 94 -24.91 -21.10 -7.22
CA ILE A 94 -23.69 -20.31 -7.24
C ILE A 94 -22.69 -20.91 -8.22
N SER A 95 -22.08 -20.04 -9.02
CA SER A 95 -20.86 -20.32 -9.77
C SER A 95 -19.74 -19.43 -9.26
N THR A 96 -18.49 -19.88 -9.40
CA THR A 96 -17.29 -19.10 -9.10
C THR A 96 -16.32 -19.16 -10.27
N ASN A 97 -15.67 -18.05 -10.58
CA ASN A 97 -14.60 -17.98 -11.57
C ASN A 97 -13.75 -16.72 -11.35
N LEU A 98 -12.62 -16.66 -12.04
CA LEU A 98 -11.80 -15.45 -12.10
C LEU A 98 -12.57 -14.31 -12.77
N SER A 99 -12.61 -13.18 -12.10
CA SER A 99 -13.29 -11.98 -12.56
C SER A 99 -12.67 -10.79 -11.83
N ILE A 100 -11.67 -10.17 -12.45
CA ILE A 100 -10.89 -9.09 -11.85
C ILE A 100 -11.55 -7.75 -12.17
N GLY A 101 -11.60 -6.86 -11.18
CA GLY A 101 -12.09 -5.50 -11.33
C GLY A 101 -11.74 -4.66 -10.11
N GLU A 102 -11.81 -3.35 -10.27
CA GLU A 102 -11.53 -2.39 -9.19
C GLU A 102 -12.34 -2.71 -7.92
N THR A 103 -11.67 -2.64 -6.77
CA THR A 103 -12.31 -2.78 -5.46
C THR A 103 -11.66 -1.84 -4.44
N LYS A 104 -12.42 -1.45 -3.42
CA LYS A 104 -12.00 -0.44 -2.44
C LYS A 104 -12.15 -0.93 -1.01
N PHE A 105 -11.14 -0.65 -0.21
CA PHE A 105 -11.21 -0.73 1.24
C PHE A 105 -10.76 0.61 1.85
N THR A 106 -11.51 1.11 2.83
CA THR A 106 -11.15 2.29 3.61
C THR A 106 -11.38 2.02 5.10
N GLY A 107 -10.32 2.09 5.92
CA GLY A 107 -10.42 1.86 7.36
C GLY A 107 -9.07 1.52 8.00
N GLY A 108 -9.06 1.20 9.29
CA GLY A 108 -7.90 0.65 9.99
C GLY A 108 -7.89 -0.88 10.02
N ILE A 109 -6.71 -1.47 10.22
CA ILE A 109 -6.57 -2.93 10.37
C ILE A 109 -5.71 -3.24 11.61
N THR A 110 -6.31 -3.88 12.60
CA THR A 110 -5.58 -4.47 13.74
C THR A 110 -5.58 -5.98 13.58
N ALA A 111 -4.41 -6.59 13.39
CA ALA A 111 -4.28 -8.00 13.06
C ALA A 111 -3.20 -8.71 13.90
N HIS A 112 -3.52 -9.90 14.38
CA HIS A 112 -2.62 -10.77 15.14
C HIS A 112 -2.52 -12.14 14.49
N ASN A 113 -1.28 -12.62 14.25
CA ASN A 113 -1.01 -13.95 13.70
C ASN A 113 -1.83 -14.24 12.42
N SER A 114 -2.07 -13.22 11.61
CA SER A 114 -2.95 -13.25 10.45
C SER A 114 -2.13 -13.10 9.17
N GLN A 115 -2.78 -13.01 8.01
CA GLN A 115 -2.13 -12.66 6.75
C GLN A 115 -3.01 -11.72 5.93
N ILE A 116 -2.39 -10.78 5.22
CA ILE A 116 -3.08 -9.80 4.39
C ILE A 116 -2.51 -9.85 2.98
N ALA A 117 -3.36 -10.02 1.97
CA ALA A 117 -3.00 -9.93 0.56
C ALA A 117 -3.84 -8.84 -0.11
N ILE A 118 -3.19 -7.92 -0.82
CA ILE A 118 -3.82 -6.84 -1.57
C ILE A 118 -3.54 -7.08 -3.05
N GLY A 119 -4.56 -7.54 -3.77
CA GLY A 119 -4.51 -7.97 -5.16
C GLY A 119 -4.63 -6.85 -6.19
N ASP A 120 -4.44 -7.22 -7.45
CA ASP A 120 -4.53 -6.33 -8.62
C ASP A 120 -5.83 -5.49 -8.63
N GLN A 121 -5.73 -4.23 -9.04
CA GLN A 121 -6.79 -3.22 -9.08
C GLN A 121 -7.46 -2.89 -7.73
N ALA A 122 -6.99 -3.43 -6.61
CA ALA A 122 -7.42 -3.00 -5.30
C ALA A 122 -6.85 -1.61 -4.96
N VAL A 123 -7.72 -0.74 -4.44
CA VAL A 123 -7.33 0.55 -3.88
C VAL A 123 -7.67 0.55 -2.39
N VAL A 124 -6.62 0.57 -1.57
CA VAL A 124 -6.72 0.45 -0.11
C VAL A 124 -6.30 1.78 0.52
N THR A 125 -7.18 2.33 1.34
CA THR A 125 -6.92 3.55 2.10
C THR A 125 -6.92 3.22 3.59
N LEU A 126 -5.75 3.16 4.20
CA LEU A 126 -5.60 2.95 5.63
C LEU A 126 -5.67 4.30 6.35
N ASN A 127 -6.88 4.75 6.68
CA ASN A 127 -7.13 6.00 7.40
C ASN A 127 -7.46 5.80 8.89
N GLY A 128 -7.60 4.55 9.33
CA GLY A 128 -7.66 4.17 10.75
C GLY A 128 -6.33 3.63 11.25
N ALA A 129 -6.21 3.46 12.57
CA ALA A 129 -5.02 2.88 13.19
C ALA A 129 -4.72 1.49 12.59
N THR A 130 -3.48 1.27 12.17
CA THR A 130 -3.05 -0.02 11.60
C THR A 130 -1.94 -0.63 12.45
N PHE A 131 -2.21 -1.82 13.00
CA PHE A 131 -1.29 -2.56 13.85
C PHE A 131 -1.28 -4.04 13.45
N LEU A 132 -0.14 -4.50 12.93
CA LEU A 132 0.04 -5.84 12.39
C LEU A 132 1.09 -6.59 13.22
N ASN A 133 0.64 -7.40 14.18
CA ASN A 133 1.51 -8.23 14.99
C ASN A 133 1.59 -9.64 14.41
N ASN A 134 2.80 -10.08 14.09
CA ASN A 134 3.10 -11.35 13.44
C ASN A 134 2.18 -11.59 12.22
N THR A 135 1.96 -10.54 11.43
CA THR A 135 1.01 -10.54 10.30
C THR A 135 1.72 -9.98 9.07
N PRO A 136 2.18 -10.83 8.13
CA PRO A 136 2.72 -10.36 6.86
C PRO A 136 1.63 -9.71 6.01
N ILE A 137 2.05 -8.76 5.18
CA ILE A 137 1.21 -8.08 4.20
C ILE A 137 1.91 -8.06 2.83
N SER A 138 1.20 -8.47 1.78
CA SER A 138 1.65 -8.37 0.40
C SER A 138 0.78 -7.40 -0.41
N ILE A 139 1.44 -6.59 -1.24
CA ILE A 139 0.82 -5.63 -2.15
C ILE A 139 1.21 -6.03 -3.57
N ASP A 140 0.29 -6.70 -4.26
CA ASP A 140 0.54 -7.26 -5.57
C ASP A 140 0.67 -6.16 -6.64
N LYS A 141 1.24 -6.53 -7.79
CA LYS A 141 1.31 -5.67 -8.96
C LYS A 141 -0.09 -5.17 -9.34
N GLY A 142 -0.22 -3.85 -9.50
CA GLY A 142 -1.48 -3.18 -9.85
C GLY A 142 -2.34 -2.78 -8.66
N ALA A 143 -2.00 -3.24 -7.45
CA ALA A 143 -2.59 -2.74 -6.20
C ALA A 143 -2.01 -1.37 -5.82
N LYS A 144 -2.84 -0.57 -5.15
CA LYS A 144 -2.43 0.71 -4.56
C LYS A 144 -2.87 0.79 -3.10
N VAL A 145 -1.91 1.07 -2.22
CA VAL A 145 -2.15 1.25 -0.78
C VAL A 145 -1.72 2.64 -0.36
N ILE A 146 -2.61 3.37 0.29
CA ILE A 146 -2.35 4.68 0.89
C ILE A 146 -2.54 4.55 2.40
N ALA A 147 -1.43 4.52 3.14
CA ALA A 147 -1.42 4.60 4.60
C ALA A 147 -1.40 6.07 5.03
N GLN A 148 -2.58 6.63 5.26
CA GLN A 148 -2.80 8.01 5.72
C GLN A 148 -3.21 8.06 7.20
N ASN A 149 -2.70 7.10 7.96
CA ASN A 149 -2.66 7.05 9.41
C ASN A 149 -1.42 6.26 9.82
N SER A 150 -1.07 6.25 11.10
CA SER A 150 0.11 5.53 11.58
C SER A 150 -0.04 4.02 11.38
N MET A 151 1.03 3.39 10.91
CA MET A 151 1.09 1.95 10.62
C MET A 151 2.27 1.30 11.35
N PHE A 152 2.00 0.26 12.13
CA PHE A 152 3.02 -0.51 12.83
C PHE A 152 2.93 -1.98 12.46
N THR A 153 4.03 -2.57 12.02
CA THR A 153 4.11 -4.00 11.76
C THR A 153 5.37 -4.62 12.35
N THR A 154 5.22 -5.80 12.96
CA THR A 154 6.35 -6.61 13.45
C THR A 154 6.92 -7.53 12.37
N LYS A 155 6.40 -7.45 11.14
CA LYS A 155 6.82 -8.22 9.96
C LYS A 155 7.21 -7.27 8.84
N GLY A 156 7.70 -7.83 7.74
CA GLY A 156 7.98 -7.04 6.54
C GLY A 156 6.71 -6.80 5.71
N ILE A 157 6.82 -5.85 4.80
CA ILE A 157 5.80 -5.57 3.78
C ILE A 157 6.40 -5.93 2.41
N ASP A 158 5.75 -6.82 1.68
CA ASP A 158 6.15 -7.20 0.33
C ASP A 158 5.38 -6.34 -0.69
N ILE A 159 6.09 -5.67 -1.60
CA ILE A 159 5.56 -4.60 -2.45
C ILE A 159 5.93 -4.89 -3.91
N SER A 160 4.97 -5.33 -4.70
CA SER A 160 5.05 -5.38 -6.17
C SER A 160 4.18 -4.33 -6.85
N GLY A 161 3.24 -3.73 -6.11
CA GLY A 161 2.42 -2.59 -6.52
C GLY A 161 2.95 -1.25 -6.00
N GLU A 162 2.05 -0.43 -5.45
CA GLU A 162 2.37 0.88 -4.89
C GLU A 162 1.97 0.97 -3.41
N LEU A 163 2.90 1.42 -2.58
CA LEU A 163 2.66 1.79 -1.18
C LEU A 163 3.03 3.26 -0.97
N THR A 164 2.04 4.05 -0.57
CA THR A 164 2.22 5.45 -0.16
C THR A 164 1.98 5.57 1.34
N MET A 165 2.95 6.09 2.08
CA MET A 165 2.87 6.40 3.51
C MET A 165 2.83 7.90 3.71
N MET A 166 1.87 8.36 4.51
CA MET A 166 1.62 9.79 4.75
C MET A 166 1.32 10.08 6.20
N GLY A 167 1.35 11.37 6.55
CA GLY A 167 0.67 11.88 7.74
C GLY A 167 -0.85 11.68 7.69
N ILE A 168 -1.50 12.07 8.78
CA ILE A 168 -2.95 11.99 8.95
C ILE A 168 -3.56 13.32 8.47
N PRO A 169 -4.22 13.35 7.30
CA PRO A 169 -4.90 14.56 6.85
C PRO A 169 -6.12 14.85 7.72
N GLU A 170 -6.28 16.11 8.12
CA GLU A 170 -7.50 16.59 8.74
C GLU A 170 -8.62 16.67 7.69
N GLN A 171 -9.82 16.23 8.06
CA GLN A 171 -10.95 16.20 7.13
C GLN A 171 -11.28 17.61 6.61
N ASN A 172 -11.38 17.75 5.29
CA ASN A 172 -11.68 19.01 4.60
C ASN A 172 -10.67 20.14 4.89
N SER A 173 -9.42 19.80 5.20
CA SER A 173 -8.37 20.77 5.51
C SER A 173 -7.08 20.47 4.73
N LYS A 174 -6.22 21.49 4.59
CA LYS A 174 -4.81 21.31 4.18
C LYS A 174 -3.90 20.94 5.35
N THR A 175 -4.47 20.86 6.56
CA THR A 175 -3.74 20.52 7.77
C THR A 175 -3.48 19.02 7.84
N VAL A 176 -2.26 18.66 8.23
CA VAL A 176 -1.82 17.27 8.41
C VAL A 176 -1.17 17.12 9.80
N THR A 177 -1.47 16.01 10.46
CA THR A 177 -0.74 15.55 11.64
C THR A 177 0.35 14.56 11.20
N PRO A 178 1.59 14.64 11.72
CA PRO A 178 2.64 13.69 11.36
C PRO A 178 2.23 12.23 11.58
N GLY A 179 2.50 11.39 10.59
CA GLY A 179 2.22 9.95 10.63
C GLY A 179 3.46 9.17 11.01
N LEU A 180 3.31 8.18 11.89
CA LEU A 180 4.39 7.29 12.32
C LEU A 180 4.23 5.93 11.66
N HIS A 181 5.23 5.52 10.89
CA HIS A 181 5.23 4.25 10.17
C HIS A 181 6.44 3.42 10.57
N TYR A 182 6.19 2.16 10.93
CA TYR A 182 7.23 1.25 11.40
C TYR A 182 7.03 -0.14 10.82
N ALA A 183 8.06 -0.67 10.16
CA ALA A 183 8.12 -2.05 9.71
C ALA A 183 9.39 -2.75 10.22
N ALA A 184 9.23 -3.68 11.16
CA ALA A 184 10.36 -4.33 11.85
C ALA A 184 11.30 -5.08 10.90
N ASP A 185 10.75 -5.87 9.97
CA ASP A 185 11.56 -6.60 8.98
C ASP A 185 11.73 -5.79 7.67
N GLY A 186 11.27 -4.53 7.65
CA GLY A 186 11.41 -3.61 6.53
C GLY A 186 10.41 -3.80 5.38
N PHE A 187 10.76 -3.20 4.24
CA PHE A 187 9.99 -3.14 3.01
C PHE A 187 10.75 -3.88 1.90
N ARG A 188 10.10 -4.83 1.22
CA ARG A 188 10.71 -5.62 0.15
C ARG A 188 10.01 -5.29 -1.17
N LEU A 189 10.71 -4.61 -2.06
CA LEU A 189 10.17 -4.22 -3.36
C LEU A 189 10.59 -5.25 -4.41
N SER A 190 9.62 -5.75 -5.18
CA SER A 190 9.86 -6.77 -6.20
C SER A 190 9.18 -6.40 -7.54
N GLY A 191 9.91 -6.56 -8.64
CA GLY A 191 9.49 -6.14 -9.97
C GLY A 191 9.79 -4.66 -10.27
N GLY A 192 10.10 -4.35 -11.53
CA GLY A 192 10.53 -3.02 -11.97
C GLY A 192 9.48 -1.89 -11.87
N ASN A 193 8.25 -2.20 -11.46
CA ASN A 193 7.18 -1.20 -11.26
C ASN A 193 6.80 -1.05 -9.77
N ALA A 194 7.51 -1.71 -8.85
CA ALA A 194 7.28 -1.53 -7.43
C ALA A 194 7.60 -0.08 -7.03
N ASN A 195 6.67 0.55 -6.33
CA ASN A 195 6.76 1.95 -5.95
C ASN A 195 6.54 2.13 -4.46
N PHE A 196 7.53 2.69 -3.78
CA PHE A 196 7.45 3.08 -2.38
C PHE A 196 7.50 4.60 -2.28
N ILE A 197 6.51 5.20 -1.65
CA ILE A 197 6.39 6.65 -1.48
C ILE A 197 6.19 6.96 0.01
N ALA A 198 6.99 7.85 0.56
CA ALA A 198 6.74 8.49 1.85
C ALA A 198 6.71 10.00 1.63
N ARG A 199 5.62 10.68 2.00
CA ARG A 199 5.43 12.13 1.78
C ARG A 199 4.37 12.71 2.71
N ASN A 200 4.16 14.03 2.70
CA ASN A 200 3.09 14.70 3.45
C ASN A 200 3.18 14.39 4.96
N MET A 201 4.26 14.78 5.62
CA MET A 201 4.46 14.60 7.07
C MET A 201 4.60 13.13 7.51
N ALA A 202 5.30 12.32 6.72
CA ALA A 202 5.56 10.93 7.04
C ALA A 202 6.90 10.75 7.78
N SER A 203 6.86 10.11 8.96
CA SER A 203 8.05 9.60 9.64
C SER A 203 8.05 8.07 9.52
N VAL A 204 9.00 7.52 8.75
CA VAL A 204 9.03 6.10 8.39
C VAL A 204 10.30 5.44 8.91
N THR A 205 10.17 4.28 9.55
CA THR A 205 11.28 3.47 10.03
C THR A 205 11.17 2.02 9.53
N GLY A 206 12.26 1.51 8.98
CA GLY A 206 12.37 0.14 8.46
C GLY A 206 13.29 0.10 7.25
N ASN A 207 14.08 -0.95 7.10
CA ASN A 207 15.00 -1.08 5.96
C ASN A 207 14.24 -1.32 4.66
N ILE A 208 14.78 -0.89 3.53
CA ILE A 208 14.25 -1.15 2.19
C ILE A 208 15.19 -2.11 1.45
N TYR A 209 14.61 -3.12 0.78
CA TYR A 209 15.31 -4.09 -0.05
C TYR A 209 14.67 -4.16 -1.44
N ALA A 210 15.48 -4.12 -2.51
CA ALA A 210 14.99 -4.33 -3.88
C ALA A 210 16.07 -4.88 -4.81
N ASP A 211 15.78 -5.99 -5.49
CA ASP A 211 16.71 -6.57 -6.48
C ASP A 211 16.46 -6.08 -7.92
N ASP A 212 15.29 -5.47 -8.15
CA ASP A 212 14.83 -4.94 -9.44
C ASP A 212 14.90 -3.40 -9.48
N ALA A 213 14.62 -2.83 -10.65
CA ALA A 213 14.59 -1.38 -10.88
C ALA A 213 13.35 -0.71 -10.26
N ALA A 214 13.22 -0.79 -8.93
CA ALA A 214 12.13 -0.17 -8.18
C ALA A 214 12.31 1.36 -8.06
N THR A 215 11.22 2.04 -7.70
CA THR A 215 11.24 3.48 -7.41
C THR A 215 10.93 3.73 -5.94
N ILE A 216 11.74 4.56 -5.29
CA ILE A 216 11.60 4.98 -3.91
C ILE A 216 11.55 6.51 -3.90
N THR A 217 10.47 7.09 -3.39
CA THR A 217 10.25 8.53 -3.31
C THR A 217 10.09 8.96 -1.87
N LEU A 218 10.91 9.89 -1.40
CA LEU A 218 10.89 10.42 -0.05
C LEU A 218 10.67 11.93 -0.10
N GLY A 219 9.61 12.38 0.56
CA GLY A 219 9.17 13.76 0.59
C GLY A 219 8.58 14.25 -0.74
N GLN A 220 8.39 15.56 -0.80
CA GLN A 220 7.77 16.29 -1.91
C GLN A 220 8.22 17.77 -1.85
N PRO A 221 8.06 18.56 -2.93
CA PRO A 221 8.48 19.96 -2.94
C PRO A 221 7.87 20.77 -1.78
N GLU A 222 8.62 21.74 -1.24
CA GLU A 222 8.16 22.63 -0.16
C GLU A 222 6.85 23.36 -0.52
N THR A 223 6.68 23.72 -1.80
CA THR A 223 5.45 24.35 -2.31
C THR A 223 4.21 23.46 -2.21
N GLU A 224 4.40 22.15 -2.07
CA GLU A 224 3.34 21.15 -1.90
C GLU A 224 3.21 20.69 -0.45
N THR A 225 4.17 21.04 0.43
CA THR A 225 4.18 20.64 1.84
C THR A 225 2.92 21.15 2.58
N PRO A 226 2.17 20.25 3.26
CA PRO A 226 0.94 20.62 3.94
C PRO A 226 1.21 21.46 5.19
N THR A 227 0.16 22.10 5.71
CA THR A 227 0.26 22.83 6.98
C THR A 227 0.25 21.84 8.15
N ILE A 228 1.16 21.97 9.10
CA ILE A 228 1.15 21.13 10.30
C ILE A 228 0.09 21.65 11.29
N SER A 229 -0.69 20.75 11.87
CA SER A 229 -1.64 21.07 12.93
C SER A 229 -0.94 21.71 14.13
N SER A 230 -1.44 22.84 14.64
CA SER A 230 -0.77 23.61 15.70
C SER A 230 -0.52 22.81 16.98
N ALA A 231 -1.40 21.85 17.29
CA ALA A 231 -1.25 20.95 18.43
C ALA A 231 -0.04 19.99 18.32
N TYR A 232 0.49 19.79 17.11
CA TYR A 232 1.53 18.80 16.81
C TYR A 232 2.84 19.42 16.30
N GLN A 233 3.02 20.75 16.38
CA GLN A 233 4.23 21.43 15.89
C GLN A 233 5.52 20.88 16.53
N ALA A 234 5.59 20.82 17.85
CA ALA A 234 6.75 20.25 18.56
C ALA A 234 6.96 18.75 18.23
N TRP A 235 5.87 18.01 18.03
CA TRP A 235 5.95 16.60 17.61
C TRP A 235 6.49 16.48 16.18
N ALA A 236 6.05 17.32 15.25
CA ALA A 236 6.54 17.36 13.88
C ALA A 236 8.03 17.69 13.84
N GLU A 237 8.49 18.69 14.59
CA GLU A 237 9.91 19.03 14.69
C GLU A 237 10.76 17.83 15.15
N THR A 238 10.28 17.07 16.14
CA THR A 238 11.01 15.89 16.65
C THR A 238 11.01 14.70 15.71
N LEU A 239 9.91 14.47 14.99
CA LEU A 239 9.75 13.30 14.12
C LEU A 239 10.29 13.51 12.70
N LEU A 240 10.24 14.75 12.21
CA LEU A 240 10.53 15.11 10.83
C LEU A 240 11.77 15.99 10.69
N TYR A 241 12.30 16.53 11.80
CA TYR A 241 13.52 17.36 11.82
C TYR A 241 13.46 18.58 10.90
N GLY A 242 12.26 19.15 10.71
CA GLY A 242 12.03 20.32 9.87
C GLY A 242 11.79 20.01 8.38
N PHE A 243 11.77 18.73 7.99
CA PHE A 243 11.49 18.29 6.62
C PHE A 243 10.03 17.86 6.45
N ASP A 244 9.56 17.69 5.21
CA ASP A 244 8.26 17.07 4.94
C ASP A 244 8.25 15.60 5.37
N THR A 245 9.36 14.90 5.14
CA THR A 245 9.45 13.45 5.38
C THR A 245 10.76 13.08 6.05
N ALA A 246 10.67 12.21 7.06
CA ALA A 246 11.82 11.57 7.66
C ALA A 246 11.78 10.06 7.40
N TYR A 247 12.90 9.51 6.93
CA TYR A 247 13.08 8.08 6.75
C TYR A 247 14.28 7.60 7.57
N ARG A 248 14.12 6.49 8.30
CA ARG A 248 15.20 5.84 9.05
C ARG A 248 15.30 4.37 8.68
N GLY A 249 16.44 3.99 8.11
CA GLY A 249 16.69 2.63 7.68
C GLY A 249 17.82 2.56 6.66
N ALA A 250 18.29 1.36 6.38
CA ALA A 250 19.18 1.10 5.26
C ALA A 250 18.39 0.91 3.97
N ILE A 251 19.00 1.19 2.82
CA ILE A 251 18.43 0.90 1.51
C ILE A 251 19.42 0.00 0.76
N THR A 252 19.07 -1.27 0.58
CA THR A 252 19.83 -2.23 -0.24
C THR A 252 19.05 -2.47 -1.53
N ALA A 253 19.30 -1.63 -2.53
CA ALA A 253 18.54 -1.57 -3.75
C ALA A 253 19.42 -1.20 -4.96
N PRO A 254 20.38 -2.07 -5.37
CA PRO A 254 21.44 -1.73 -6.32
C PRO A 254 20.97 -1.45 -7.75
N LYS A 255 19.67 -1.58 -8.05
CA LYS A 255 19.07 -1.20 -9.35
C LYS A 255 18.02 -0.10 -9.23
N ALA A 256 17.64 0.29 -8.01
CA ALA A 256 16.54 1.23 -7.77
C ALA A 256 16.96 2.69 -7.95
N THR A 257 15.97 3.53 -8.23
CA THR A 257 16.10 5.00 -8.11
C THR A 257 15.49 5.44 -6.79
N VAL A 258 16.25 6.23 -6.03
CA VAL A 258 15.79 6.95 -4.84
C VAL A 258 15.73 8.44 -5.15
N SER A 259 14.56 9.05 -5.02
CA SER A 259 14.35 10.50 -5.13
C SER A 259 13.99 11.07 -3.76
N MET A 260 14.70 12.11 -3.34
CA MET A 260 14.45 12.85 -2.11
C MET A 260 14.13 14.30 -2.43
N ASN A 261 13.02 14.82 -1.90
CA ASN A 261 12.67 16.23 -2.00
C ASN A 261 12.09 16.72 -0.67
N ASN A 262 12.70 17.74 -0.04
CA ASN A 262 12.34 18.17 1.31
C ASN A 262 12.27 16.98 2.29
N ALA A 263 13.29 16.13 2.30
CA ALA A 263 13.32 14.91 3.10
C ALA A 263 14.65 14.72 3.85
N ILE A 264 14.56 14.08 5.02
CA ILE A 264 15.74 13.61 5.77
C ILE A 264 15.81 12.09 5.79
N TRP A 265 16.97 11.55 5.42
CA TRP A 265 17.30 10.13 5.54
C TRP A 265 18.31 9.92 6.66
N HIS A 266 17.87 9.30 7.74
CA HIS A 266 18.73 8.75 8.80
C HIS A 266 19.28 7.39 8.37
N LEU A 267 20.42 7.43 7.68
CA LEU A 267 21.13 6.24 7.22
C LEU A 267 21.80 5.56 8.41
N ASN A 268 21.30 4.39 8.79
CA ASN A 268 21.72 3.68 10.01
C ASN A 268 22.57 2.43 9.76
N SER A 269 22.67 1.96 8.52
CA SER A 269 23.53 0.84 8.14
C SER A 269 23.89 0.95 6.65
N GLN A 270 24.77 0.05 6.19
CA GLN A 270 25.30 0.07 4.83
C GLN A 270 24.17 0.06 3.81
N SER A 271 24.29 0.91 2.79
CA SER A 271 23.27 1.10 1.77
C SER A 271 23.91 1.11 0.38
N SER A 272 23.21 0.57 -0.60
CA SER A 272 23.64 0.48 -1.99
C SER A 272 22.46 0.79 -2.90
N ILE A 273 22.60 1.79 -3.76
CA ILE A 273 21.54 2.33 -4.62
C ILE A 273 22.13 2.56 -6.02
N ASN A 274 21.37 2.33 -7.09
CA ASN A 274 21.83 2.69 -8.44
C ASN A 274 21.85 4.22 -8.64
N ARG A 275 20.70 4.89 -8.41
CA ARG A 275 20.58 6.33 -8.59
C ARG A 275 19.98 7.01 -7.37
N LEU A 276 20.65 8.04 -6.87
CA LEU A 276 20.16 8.91 -5.80
C LEU A 276 20.06 10.34 -6.32
N GLU A 277 18.86 10.90 -6.26
CA GLU A 277 18.56 12.28 -6.61
C GLU A 277 18.05 12.98 -5.34
N THR A 278 18.73 14.04 -4.91
CA THR A 278 18.36 14.79 -3.70
C THR A 278 18.13 16.26 -4.03
N LYS A 279 17.01 16.80 -3.56
CA LYS A 279 16.67 18.21 -3.61
C LYS A 279 16.19 18.71 -2.25
N ASP A 280 16.68 19.84 -1.75
CA ASP A 280 16.24 20.43 -0.47
C ASP A 280 16.26 19.42 0.68
N SER A 281 17.22 18.49 0.68
CA SER A 281 17.18 17.26 1.48
C SER A 281 18.45 17.03 2.29
N MET A 282 18.39 16.12 3.26
CA MET A 282 19.55 15.74 4.07
C MET A 282 19.71 14.23 4.16
N VAL A 283 20.91 13.73 3.88
CA VAL A 283 21.32 12.37 4.23
C VAL A 283 22.22 12.43 5.45
N ARG A 284 21.70 11.96 6.60
CA ARG A 284 22.39 11.98 7.88
C ARG A 284 22.81 10.58 8.28
N PHE A 285 24.13 10.36 8.31
CA PHE A 285 24.69 9.12 8.78
C PHE A 285 24.55 9.06 10.30
N THR A 286 23.80 8.06 10.76
CA THR A 286 23.49 7.86 12.17
C THR A 286 24.17 6.62 12.74
N GLY A 287 24.35 5.59 11.90
CA GLY A 287 25.00 4.30 12.16
C GLY A 287 24.63 3.60 13.47
N ASP A 288 23.98 2.44 13.38
CA ASP A 288 23.56 1.72 14.56
C ASP A 288 24.75 1.19 15.39
N ASN A 289 24.62 1.23 16.72
CA ASN A 289 25.60 0.75 17.69
C ASN A 289 27.01 1.36 17.53
N GLY A 290 27.10 2.62 17.09
CA GLY A 290 28.37 3.35 17.00
C GLY A 290 29.28 2.91 15.85
N LYS A 291 28.78 2.09 14.91
CA LYS A 291 29.53 1.68 13.72
C LYS A 291 29.47 2.76 12.65
N PHE A 292 30.59 3.04 12.00
CA PHE A 292 30.61 3.80 10.75
C PHE A 292 29.97 2.98 9.63
N THR A 293 29.35 3.66 8.67
CA THR A 293 28.58 3.04 7.59
C THR A 293 28.93 3.68 6.26
N THR A 294 28.57 2.97 5.18
CA THR A 294 28.88 3.36 3.81
C THR A 294 27.61 3.48 2.98
N LEU A 295 27.50 4.54 2.19
CA LEU A 295 26.50 4.71 1.14
C LEU A 295 27.16 4.58 -0.24
N THR A 296 26.85 3.52 -0.97
CA THR A 296 27.31 3.32 -2.34
C THR A 296 26.21 3.74 -3.33
N VAL A 297 26.55 4.66 -4.24
CA VAL A 297 25.64 5.16 -5.28
C VAL A 297 26.36 5.18 -6.63
N ASP A 298 25.75 4.62 -7.68
CA ASP A 298 26.34 4.65 -9.03
C ASP A 298 26.15 6.02 -9.71
N ASN A 299 24.98 6.62 -9.55
CA ASN A 299 24.61 7.91 -10.12
C ASN A 299 24.04 8.85 -9.04
N LEU A 300 24.74 9.93 -8.75
CA LEU A 300 24.39 10.86 -7.68
C LEU A 300 24.14 12.27 -8.24
N THR A 301 22.94 12.79 -8.02
CA THR A 301 22.55 14.18 -8.32
C THR A 301 22.14 14.88 -7.04
N ILE A 302 22.74 16.03 -6.76
CA ILE A 302 22.53 16.80 -5.53
C ILE A 302 22.16 18.23 -5.92
N ASP A 303 21.02 18.71 -5.40
CA ASP A 303 20.51 20.08 -5.50
C ASP A 303 20.15 20.58 -4.09
N ASP A 304 20.71 21.68 -3.62
CA ASP A 304 20.46 22.29 -2.30
C ASP A 304 20.31 21.29 -1.13
N SER A 305 21.18 20.27 -1.09
CA SER A 305 21.09 19.16 -0.14
C SER A 305 22.39 18.94 0.62
N ALA A 306 22.32 18.29 1.79
CA ALA A 306 23.44 18.09 2.69
C ALA A 306 23.67 16.60 3.03
N PHE A 307 24.95 16.23 3.16
CA PHE A 307 25.38 14.92 3.68
C PHE A 307 26.13 15.12 4.99
N VAL A 308 25.64 14.52 6.07
CA VAL A 308 26.22 14.66 7.41
C VAL A 308 26.86 13.34 7.82
N LEU A 309 28.19 13.29 7.75
CA LEU A 309 29.00 12.12 8.06
C LEU A 309 29.56 12.22 9.49
N ARG A 310 29.73 11.08 10.15
CA ARG A 310 30.41 10.98 11.45
C ARG A 310 31.85 10.51 11.22
N ALA A 311 32.74 10.92 12.12
CA ALA A 311 34.10 10.44 12.16
C ALA A 311 34.61 10.34 13.61
N ASN A 312 35.58 9.46 13.82
CA ASN A 312 36.51 9.54 14.93
C ASN A 312 37.94 9.71 14.36
N LEU A 313 38.96 9.75 15.21
CA LEU A 313 40.35 9.98 14.77
C LEU A 313 40.94 8.83 13.92
N ALA A 314 40.23 7.72 13.73
CA ALA A 314 40.71 6.54 13.00
C ALA A 314 39.81 6.11 11.82
N GLN A 315 38.51 6.37 11.88
CA GLN A 315 37.49 5.88 10.95
C GLN A 315 36.40 6.93 10.76
N ALA A 316 35.74 6.90 9.60
CA ALA A 316 34.62 7.77 9.28
C ALA A 316 33.58 7.02 8.45
N ASP A 317 32.37 7.58 8.42
CA ASP A 317 31.34 7.22 7.43
C ASP A 317 31.85 7.50 6.00
N GLN A 318 31.30 6.80 5.00
CA GLN A 318 31.73 6.86 3.60
C GLN A 318 30.56 6.95 2.63
#